data_AF-A0A960LX23-F1
#
_entry.id   AF-A0A960LX23-F1
#
_cell.length_a   1.000
_cell.length_b   1.000
_cell.length_c   1.000
_cell.angle_alpha   90.00
_cell.angle_beta   90.00
_cell.angle_gamma   90.00
#
_symmetry.space_group_name_H-M   'P 1'
#
loop_
_entity.id
_entity.type
_entity.pdbx_description
1 polymer ?
#
loop_
_entity_poly.entity_id
_entity_poly.type
_entity_poly.pdbx_seq_one_letter_code
_entity_poly.pdbx_strand_id
1 'polypeptide(L)'
;MSNEIKVRKYGFTLPAQAGMDDVVLDLARRWGADAFRDSDGTVLSDSITSLGYDIYSTLCLIRADQEWNRAHPEDNQQKYLYSTPQTARDVVMEIDILARYSPEQYRIDETHAYKKYWEVINRTTGEVVPVSDWDYADGIVTVRNCTRWHVYSVNFLVYQIWETTSMYNHLTNNWGDKPHQSGVDPRKQATREHLAMFLDKWLATHPDTDFVRFTSMAYQFPIITNPKHETLYQDWYGYLDCMSTQALDEFEAKKGYRLRPNDLVDDGYFNSTDRVPKKAYLDWIEFIHDFMVEWASQCVNQVHAAGKKAILFYCDHWIGTEPYKPRFQEIGYDGIIGPCINGREVRRIADVPGDLVKELRLYPYFFPVDLLDKPTFQAGGDPVADCRKYWMWIRRAMLRKMVHRIGYGGYLDLAVKFPDFIDYLEYQTKEFYGM
;
A
#
# COMPACT_ATOMS: atom_id res chain seq x y z
N MET A 1 -27.49 22.69 -9.35
CA MET A 1 -26.40 23.61 -8.97
C MET A 1 -25.12 22.91 -9.35
N SER A 2 -24.24 23.56 -10.10
CA SER A 2 -23.16 22.94 -10.87
C SER A 2 -22.21 22.10 -9.99
N ASN A 3 -22.11 20.80 -10.30
CA ASN A 3 -21.15 19.81 -9.77
C ASN A 3 -19.71 20.08 -10.25
N GLU A 4 -19.34 21.34 -10.48
CA GLU A 4 -17.95 21.68 -10.77
C GLU A 4 -17.19 21.72 -9.45
N ILE A 5 -16.11 20.93 -9.36
CA ILE A 5 -15.09 21.14 -8.35
C ILE A 5 -14.75 22.64 -8.41
N LYS A 6 -14.81 23.37 -7.29
CA LYS A 6 -14.20 24.70 -7.21
C LYS A 6 -12.69 24.52 -7.25
N VAL A 7 -12.14 24.09 -8.38
CA VAL A 7 -10.70 23.96 -8.57
C VAL A 7 -10.19 25.40 -8.63
N ARG A 8 -9.77 25.94 -7.48
CA ARG A 8 -8.71 26.94 -7.52
C ARG A 8 -7.59 26.30 -8.34
N LYS A 9 -7.01 27.06 -9.28
CA LYS A 9 -5.94 26.58 -10.17
C LYS A 9 -4.87 25.78 -9.40
N TYR A 10 -4.64 26.16 -8.14
CA TYR A 10 -3.77 25.50 -7.19
C TYR A 10 -4.43 25.44 -5.80
N GLY A 11 -4.17 24.38 -5.02
CA GLY A 11 -4.67 24.24 -3.65
C GLY A 11 -3.71 23.54 -2.70
N PHE A 12 -4.02 23.61 -1.40
CA PHE A 12 -3.20 23.04 -0.33
C PHE A 12 -4.04 22.27 0.69
N THR A 13 -3.65 21.02 0.94
CA THR A 13 -4.29 20.15 1.92
C THR A 13 -3.47 20.12 3.22
N LEU A 14 -4.07 20.62 4.31
CA LEU A 14 -3.44 20.72 5.63
C LEU A 14 -3.86 19.53 6.53
N PRO A 15 -2.90 18.79 7.13
CA PRO A 15 -3.24 17.84 8.19
C PRO A 15 -3.73 18.60 9.44
N ALA A 16 -4.84 18.17 10.01
CA ALA A 16 -5.47 18.81 11.16
C ALA A 16 -5.93 17.77 12.19
N GLN A 17 -6.16 18.19 13.43
CA GLN A 17 -6.65 17.31 14.49
C GLN A 17 -7.47 18.10 15.51
N ALA A 18 -8.50 17.47 16.08
CA ALA A 18 -9.31 18.06 17.14
C ALA A 18 -8.45 18.50 18.33
N GLY A 19 -8.77 19.66 18.89
CA GLY A 19 -8.04 20.25 20.02
C GLY A 19 -6.88 21.15 19.59
N MET A 20 -6.66 21.32 18.29
CA MET A 20 -5.70 22.28 17.72
C MET A 20 -6.38 23.32 16.81
N ASP A 21 -7.69 23.51 16.94
CA ASP A 21 -8.54 24.27 16.03
C ASP A 21 -8.00 25.67 15.73
N ASP A 22 -7.63 26.46 16.75
CA ASP A 22 -7.07 27.80 16.56
C ASP A 22 -5.76 27.79 15.76
N VAL A 23 -4.91 26.79 16.03
CA VAL A 23 -3.63 26.61 15.33
C VAL A 23 -3.89 26.18 13.88
N VAL A 24 -4.81 25.25 13.66
CA VAL A 24 -5.22 24.81 12.32
C VAL A 24 -5.73 26.00 11.51
N LEU A 25 -6.54 26.88 12.10
CA LEU A 25 -7.08 28.06 11.41
C LEU A 25 -6.05 29.16 11.16
N ASP A 26 -5.09 29.34 12.05
CA ASP A 26 -3.94 30.20 11.79
C ASP A 26 -3.12 29.68 10.60
N LEU A 27 -2.73 28.40 10.65
CA LEU A 27 -1.94 27.77 9.58
C LEU A 27 -2.69 27.72 8.26
N ALA A 28 -3.99 27.45 8.26
CA ALA A 28 -4.83 27.47 7.06
C ALA A 28 -4.78 28.85 6.38
N ARG A 29 -4.84 29.93 7.15
CA ARG A 29 -4.71 31.30 6.63
C ARG A 29 -3.31 31.59 6.11
N ARG A 30 -2.27 31.20 6.86
CA ARG A 30 -0.86 31.45 6.50
C ARG A 30 -0.43 30.70 5.25
N TRP A 31 -0.82 29.43 5.14
CA TRP A 31 -0.43 28.53 4.05
C TRP A 31 -1.44 28.53 2.89
N GLY A 32 -2.55 29.26 3.03
CA GLY A 32 -3.61 29.32 2.04
C GLY A 32 -4.31 27.97 1.83
N ALA A 33 -4.42 27.15 2.88
CA ALA A 33 -5.11 25.87 2.81
C ALA A 33 -6.56 26.05 2.37
N ASP A 34 -7.05 25.11 1.58
CA ASP A 34 -8.43 25.04 1.12
C ASP A 34 -9.07 23.65 1.39
N ALA A 35 -8.25 22.69 1.84
CA ALA A 35 -8.71 21.40 2.30
C ALA A 35 -8.05 20.99 3.62
N PHE A 36 -8.77 20.20 4.41
CA PHE A 36 -8.26 19.56 5.62
C PHE A 36 -8.29 18.04 5.51
N ARG A 37 -7.33 17.40 6.18
CA ARG A 37 -7.25 15.95 6.32
C ARG A 37 -6.95 15.60 7.77
N ASP A 38 -7.62 14.60 8.33
CA ASP A 38 -7.34 14.13 9.68
C ASP A 38 -5.86 13.74 9.85
N SER A 39 -5.23 14.14 10.94
CA SER A 39 -3.89 13.63 11.31
C SER A 39 -3.99 12.13 11.61
N ASP A 40 -2.86 11.43 11.57
CA ASP A 40 -2.87 9.96 11.61
C ASP A 40 -3.47 9.43 12.93
N GLY A 41 -4.64 8.79 12.86
CA GLY A 41 -5.33 8.24 14.03
C GLY A 41 -6.07 9.29 14.89
N THR A 42 -6.29 10.49 14.37
CA THR A 42 -7.14 11.51 15.00
C THR A 42 -8.42 11.75 14.20
N VAL A 43 -9.27 12.64 14.69
CA VAL A 43 -10.47 13.11 14.01
C VAL A 43 -10.47 14.64 13.98
N LEU A 44 -11.07 15.21 12.95
CA LEU A 44 -11.47 16.61 12.87
C LEU A 44 -12.55 16.92 13.90
N SER A 45 -12.55 18.14 14.41
CA SER A 45 -13.65 18.68 15.22
C SER A 45 -14.78 19.19 14.33
N ASP A 46 -16.01 19.16 14.84
CA ASP A 46 -17.19 19.72 14.16
C ASP A 46 -17.00 21.20 13.79
N SER A 47 -16.23 21.93 14.60
CA SER A 47 -15.84 23.32 14.36
C SER A 47 -14.93 23.48 13.14
N ILE A 48 -14.11 22.49 12.79
CA ILE A 48 -13.28 22.52 11.58
C ILE A 48 -14.10 22.12 10.35
N THR A 49 -14.93 21.07 10.45
CA THR A 49 -15.73 20.58 9.32
C THR A 49 -16.79 21.57 8.86
N SER A 50 -17.32 22.39 9.78
CA SER A 50 -18.37 23.38 9.49
C SER A 50 -17.88 24.67 8.79
N LEU A 51 -16.58 24.83 8.54
CA LEU A 51 -16.00 26.09 8.04
C LEU A 51 -15.96 26.22 6.52
N GLY A 52 -16.48 25.22 5.80
CA GLY A 52 -16.58 25.24 4.33
C GLY A 52 -15.26 25.00 3.60
N TYR A 53 -14.28 24.38 4.27
CA TYR A 53 -13.10 23.80 3.63
C TYR A 53 -13.44 22.40 3.11
N ASP A 54 -12.74 21.96 2.06
CA ASP A 54 -12.88 20.61 1.55
C ASP A 54 -12.35 19.59 2.58
N ILE A 55 -13.14 18.57 2.92
CA ILE A 55 -12.76 17.57 3.93
C ILE A 55 -12.32 16.25 3.28
N TYR A 56 -11.07 15.87 3.55
CA TYR A 56 -10.47 14.61 3.11
C TYR A 56 -10.47 13.61 4.26
N SER A 57 -11.23 12.53 4.11
CA SER A 57 -11.24 11.44 5.08
C SER A 57 -10.55 10.21 4.49
N THR A 58 -9.58 9.66 5.23
CA THR A 58 -8.78 8.53 4.75
C THR A 58 -9.42 7.20 5.10
N LEU A 59 -9.49 6.29 4.13
CA LEU A 59 -10.07 4.96 4.33
C LEU A 59 -9.17 3.89 3.73
N CYS A 60 -8.74 2.93 4.56
CA CYS A 60 -8.14 1.67 4.10
C CYS A 60 -9.21 0.58 4.27
N LEU A 61 -10.01 0.36 3.23
CA LEU A 61 -11.25 -0.42 3.34
C LEU A 61 -10.99 -1.87 3.81
N ILE A 62 -9.98 -2.53 3.27
CA ILE A 62 -9.63 -3.92 3.63
C ILE A 62 -9.13 -4.12 5.07
N ARG A 63 -8.85 -3.04 5.80
CA ARG A 63 -8.37 -3.04 7.19
C ARG A 63 -9.37 -2.34 8.13
N ALA A 64 -10.46 -1.80 7.59
CA ALA A 64 -11.36 -0.91 8.32
C ALA A 64 -12.17 -1.62 9.42
N ASP A 65 -12.49 -2.91 9.23
CA ASP A 65 -13.21 -3.72 10.22
C ASP A 65 -12.34 -4.87 10.75
N GLN A 66 -11.69 -4.64 11.88
CA GLN A 66 -10.85 -5.68 12.51
C GLN A 66 -11.69 -6.79 13.18
N GLU A 67 -12.97 -6.59 13.45
CA GLU A 67 -13.84 -7.65 13.98
C GLU A 67 -14.13 -8.68 12.88
N TRP A 68 -14.50 -8.21 11.68
CA TRP A 68 -14.64 -9.07 10.51
C TRP A 68 -13.34 -9.81 10.19
N ASN A 69 -12.21 -9.10 10.15
CA ASN A 69 -10.93 -9.69 9.79
C ASN A 69 -10.46 -10.79 10.77
N ARG A 70 -10.79 -10.64 12.07
CA ARG A 70 -10.51 -11.70 13.07
C ARG A 70 -11.45 -12.90 12.96
N ALA A 71 -12.69 -12.67 12.52
CA ALA A 71 -13.67 -13.74 12.31
C ALA A 71 -13.41 -14.55 11.02
N HIS A 72 -12.69 -13.97 10.05
CA HIS A 72 -12.40 -14.60 8.74
C HIS A 72 -10.87 -14.63 8.45
N PRO A 73 -10.06 -15.32 9.27
CA PRO A 73 -8.61 -15.41 9.04
C PRO A 73 -8.21 -16.13 7.75
N GLU A 74 -9.12 -16.91 7.14
CA GLU A 74 -8.99 -17.54 5.82
C GLU A 74 -9.10 -16.55 4.66
N ASP A 75 -9.64 -15.36 4.92
CA ASP A 75 -9.79 -14.29 3.94
C ASP A 75 -8.60 -13.32 3.98
N ASN A 76 -7.60 -13.55 4.84
CA ASN A 76 -6.37 -12.75 4.80
C ASN A 76 -5.66 -12.89 3.45
N GLN A 77 -5.00 -11.82 3.03
CA GLN A 77 -4.22 -11.82 1.80
C GLN A 77 -3.12 -12.88 1.86
N GLN A 78 -2.91 -13.58 0.74
CA GLN A 78 -1.88 -14.60 0.64
C GLN A 78 -0.71 -14.10 -0.21
N LYS A 79 0.44 -14.73 -0.03
CA LYS A 79 1.58 -14.57 -0.93
C LYS A 79 2.43 -15.83 -0.97
N TYR A 80 3.23 -15.97 -2.02
CA TYR A 80 4.30 -16.94 -2.06
C TYR A 80 5.54 -16.42 -1.34
N LEU A 81 6.15 -17.28 -0.53
CA LEU A 81 7.49 -17.11 0.03
C LEU A 81 8.44 -18.18 -0.52
N TYR A 82 9.73 -17.94 -0.33
CA TYR A 82 10.84 -18.71 -0.87
C TYR A 82 11.78 -19.15 0.27
N SER A 83 11.83 -20.45 0.56
CA SER A 83 12.72 -20.93 1.61
C SER A 83 14.18 -20.60 1.28
N THR A 84 15.03 -20.42 2.29
CA THR A 84 16.47 -20.35 2.07
C THR A 84 16.92 -21.61 1.32
N PRO A 85 17.69 -21.49 0.22
CA PRO A 85 18.22 -22.65 -0.48
C PRO A 85 19.18 -23.44 0.40
N GLN A 86 18.97 -24.75 0.49
CA GLN A 86 19.77 -25.62 1.35
C GLN A 86 20.43 -26.73 0.53
N THR A 87 21.67 -27.05 0.85
CA THR A 87 22.40 -28.15 0.22
C THR A 87 22.01 -29.49 0.86
N ALA A 88 21.52 -30.43 0.06
CA ALA A 88 21.26 -31.80 0.50
C ALA A 88 22.57 -32.50 0.84
N ARG A 89 22.76 -32.93 2.09
CA ARG A 89 23.92 -33.74 2.51
C ARG A 89 23.65 -35.24 2.44
N ASP A 90 22.39 -35.63 2.33
CA ASP A 90 21.95 -37.02 2.17
C ASP A 90 20.82 -37.12 1.13
N VAL A 91 20.31 -38.33 0.93
CA VAL A 91 19.15 -38.62 0.05
C VAL A 91 17.81 -38.18 0.65
N VAL A 92 17.80 -37.78 1.91
CA VAL A 92 16.68 -37.11 2.57
C VAL A 92 17.18 -35.81 3.18
N MET A 93 16.40 -34.74 3.09
CA MET A 93 16.67 -33.48 3.78
C MET A 93 15.38 -32.86 4.30
N GLU A 94 15.52 -31.99 5.29
CA GLU A 94 14.43 -31.25 5.89
C GLU A 94 14.69 -29.76 5.71
N ILE A 95 13.66 -29.02 5.31
CA ILE A 95 13.71 -27.58 5.09
C ILE A 95 12.67 -26.93 5.99
N ASP A 96 13.11 -26.18 7.00
CA ASP A 96 12.27 -25.22 7.70
C ASP A 96 11.97 -24.06 6.75
N ILE A 97 10.71 -23.97 6.31
CA ILE A 97 10.31 -23.04 5.26
C ILE A 97 10.12 -21.63 5.80
N LEU A 98 9.80 -21.46 7.09
CA LEU A 98 9.51 -20.16 7.69
C LEU A 98 10.70 -19.56 8.45
N ALA A 99 11.77 -20.31 8.71
CA ALA A 99 12.93 -19.91 9.52
C ALA A 99 13.48 -18.48 9.30
N ARG A 100 13.43 -17.95 8.08
CA ARG A 100 13.96 -16.61 7.73
C ARG A 100 12.93 -15.48 7.78
N TYR A 101 11.66 -15.79 8.02
CA TYR A 101 10.54 -14.87 7.86
C TYR A 101 9.89 -14.54 9.20
N SER A 102 9.32 -13.34 9.33
CA SER A 102 8.64 -12.92 10.54
C SER A 102 7.42 -13.79 10.83
N PRO A 103 7.37 -14.52 11.97
CA PRO A 103 6.19 -15.28 12.37
C PRO A 103 5.05 -14.36 12.84
N GLU A 104 5.34 -13.10 13.12
CA GLU A 104 4.31 -12.09 13.45
C GLU A 104 3.63 -11.54 12.20
N GLN A 105 4.33 -11.54 11.06
CA GLN A 105 3.77 -11.07 9.79
C GLN A 105 3.10 -12.19 9.00
N TYR A 106 3.59 -13.43 9.14
CA TYR A 106 3.21 -14.55 8.27
C TYR A 106 2.76 -15.80 9.02
N ARG A 107 1.71 -16.43 8.51
CA ARG A 107 1.24 -17.76 8.92
C ARG A 107 1.23 -18.68 7.71
N ILE A 108 1.80 -19.89 7.83
CA ILE A 108 1.78 -20.87 6.74
C ILE A 108 0.34 -21.22 6.37
N ASP A 109 0.05 -21.31 5.07
CA ASP A 109 -1.24 -21.79 4.60
C ASP A 109 -1.32 -23.32 4.70
N GLU A 110 -1.89 -23.79 5.81
CA GLU A 110 -2.19 -25.20 6.07
C GLU A 110 -3.62 -25.59 5.66
N THR A 111 -4.43 -24.63 5.20
CA THR A 111 -5.83 -24.82 4.84
C THR A 111 -5.96 -25.48 3.46
N HIS A 112 -5.07 -25.13 2.53
CA HIS A 112 -5.12 -25.60 1.16
C HIS A 112 -4.12 -26.73 0.89
N ALA A 113 -4.44 -27.59 -0.08
CA ALA A 113 -3.61 -28.72 -0.44
C ALA A 113 -2.23 -28.28 -0.96
N TYR A 114 -1.21 -28.33 -0.09
CA TYR A 114 0.14 -27.86 -0.38
C TYR A 114 0.76 -28.53 -1.63
N LYS A 115 0.43 -29.80 -1.93
CA LYS A 115 0.86 -30.49 -3.16
C LYS A 115 0.39 -29.83 -4.46
N LYS A 116 -0.73 -29.10 -4.41
CA LYS A 116 -1.29 -28.38 -5.55
C LYS A 116 -0.68 -26.99 -5.72
N TYR A 117 -0.38 -26.33 -4.60
CA TYR A 117 0.00 -24.91 -4.61
C TYR A 117 1.47 -24.64 -4.31
N TRP A 118 2.23 -25.57 -3.74
CA TRP A 118 3.64 -25.36 -3.42
C TRP A 118 4.53 -26.13 -4.40
N GLU A 119 5.80 -25.74 -4.47
CA GLU A 119 6.75 -26.32 -5.40
C GLU A 119 8.11 -26.49 -4.72
N VAL A 120 8.65 -27.71 -4.74
CA VAL A 120 10.03 -27.99 -4.33
C VAL A 120 10.89 -28.04 -5.58
N ILE A 121 11.98 -27.28 -5.60
CA ILE A 121 12.86 -27.16 -6.76
C ILE A 121 14.28 -27.55 -6.38
N ASN A 122 14.87 -28.46 -7.16
CA ASN A 122 16.30 -28.69 -7.17
C ASN A 122 16.95 -27.54 -7.95
N ARG A 123 17.46 -26.54 -7.24
CA ARG A 123 18.07 -25.34 -7.79
C ARG A 123 19.39 -25.59 -8.51
N THR A 124 20.02 -26.75 -8.31
CA THR A 124 21.23 -27.13 -9.07
C THR A 124 20.89 -27.53 -10.50
N THR A 125 19.77 -28.22 -10.73
CA THR A 125 19.34 -28.65 -12.07
C THR A 125 18.24 -27.77 -12.68
N GLY A 126 17.53 -27.00 -11.85
CA GLY A 126 16.34 -26.24 -12.23
C GLY A 126 15.06 -27.09 -12.28
N GLU A 127 15.15 -28.38 -11.95
CA GLU A 127 14.02 -29.31 -12.04
C GLU A 127 13.11 -29.24 -10.81
N VAL A 128 11.82 -29.41 -11.05
CA VAL A 128 10.81 -29.55 -10.00
C VAL A 128 10.88 -30.96 -9.43
N VAL A 129 10.95 -31.06 -8.09
CA VAL A 129 10.94 -32.35 -7.41
C VAL A 129 9.52 -32.95 -7.48
N PRO A 130 9.37 -34.23 -7.87
CA PRO A 130 8.06 -34.89 -7.95
C PRO A 130 7.26 -34.75 -6.65
N VAL A 131 5.94 -34.57 -6.75
CA VAL A 131 5.07 -34.40 -5.58
C VAL A 131 5.06 -35.61 -4.63
N SER A 132 5.43 -36.79 -5.12
CA SER A 132 5.60 -38.02 -4.31
C SER A 132 6.85 -38.01 -3.44
N ASP A 133 7.82 -37.14 -3.76
CA ASP A 133 9.19 -37.20 -3.24
C ASP A 133 9.44 -36.14 -2.16
N TRP A 134 8.39 -35.52 -1.66
CA TRP A 134 8.48 -34.65 -0.49
C TRP A 134 7.19 -34.76 0.31
N ASP A 135 7.13 -34.21 1.52
CA ASP A 135 5.89 -34.00 2.30
C ASP A 135 6.09 -32.82 3.24
N TYR A 136 4.99 -32.28 3.76
CA TYR A 136 4.99 -31.18 4.71
C TYR A 136 4.36 -31.61 6.05
N ALA A 137 5.00 -31.24 7.16
CA ALA A 137 4.44 -31.31 8.50
C ALA A 137 5.10 -30.26 9.41
N ASP A 138 4.31 -29.58 10.24
CA ASP A 138 4.78 -28.71 11.33
C ASP A 138 5.86 -27.68 10.92
N GLY A 139 5.68 -27.00 9.78
CA GLY A 139 6.63 -26.00 9.29
C GLY A 139 7.85 -26.57 8.56
N ILE A 140 7.97 -27.89 8.44
CA ILE A 140 9.08 -28.58 7.79
C ILE A 140 8.62 -29.25 6.50
N VAL A 141 9.38 -29.06 5.42
CA VAL A 141 9.27 -29.87 4.20
C VAL A 141 10.39 -30.91 4.19
N THR A 142 10.01 -32.18 4.26
CA THR A 142 10.94 -33.32 4.09
C THR A 142 11.01 -33.68 2.63
N VAL A 143 12.19 -33.54 2.00
CA VAL A 143 12.45 -33.94 0.61
C VAL A 143 13.21 -35.26 0.62
N ARG A 144 12.76 -36.22 -0.18
CA ARG A 144 13.31 -37.57 -0.35
C ARG A 144 13.95 -37.68 -1.74
N ASN A 145 14.73 -38.74 -1.95
CA ASN A 145 15.45 -39.01 -3.20
C ASN A 145 16.36 -37.85 -3.65
N CYS A 146 16.87 -37.05 -2.71
CA CYS A 146 17.76 -35.95 -3.02
C CYS A 146 19.07 -36.46 -3.62
N THR A 147 19.53 -35.78 -4.67
CA THR A 147 20.93 -35.90 -5.10
C THR A 147 21.82 -35.15 -4.11
N ARG A 148 22.78 -35.85 -3.50
CA ARG A 148 23.74 -35.25 -2.56
C ARG A 148 24.47 -34.08 -3.23
N TRP A 149 24.67 -33.03 -2.45
CA TRP A 149 25.32 -31.76 -2.82
C TRP A 149 24.55 -30.86 -3.78
N HIS A 150 23.36 -31.26 -4.22
CA HIS A 150 22.45 -30.35 -4.89
C HIS A 150 21.78 -29.40 -3.88
N VAL A 151 21.33 -28.26 -4.38
CA VAL A 151 20.64 -27.22 -3.61
C VAL A 151 19.15 -27.32 -3.86
N TYR A 152 18.35 -27.29 -2.79
CA TYR A 152 16.88 -27.36 -2.87
C TYR A 152 16.25 -26.18 -2.15
N SER A 153 15.05 -25.81 -2.59
CA SER A 153 14.22 -24.79 -1.94
C SER A 153 12.75 -25.11 -2.13
N VAL A 154 11.90 -24.46 -1.33
CA VAL A 154 10.45 -24.56 -1.42
C VAL A 154 9.87 -23.18 -1.71
N ASN A 155 8.98 -23.12 -2.70
CA ASN A 155 8.05 -22.02 -2.90
C ASN A 155 6.73 -22.40 -2.22
N PHE A 156 6.28 -21.64 -1.21
CA PHE A 156 5.15 -22.01 -0.35
C PHE A 156 4.23 -20.83 -0.06
N LEU A 157 2.96 -21.10 0.22
CA LEU A 157 1.96 -20.08 0.51
C LEU A 157 1.93 -19.74 2.00
N VAL A 158 1.76 -18.45 2.28
CA VAL A 158 1.45 -17.92 3.61
C VAL A 158 0.28 -16.96 3.53
N TYR A 159 -0.44 -16.83 4.65
CA TYR A 159 -1.29 -15.69 4.93
C TYR A 159 -0.45 -14.55 5.53
N GLN A 160 -0.72 -13.32 5.11
CA GLN A 160 -0.22 -12.11 5.76
C GLN A 160 -1.16 -11.74 6.91
N ILE A 161 -0.75 -12.04 8.14
CA ILE A 161 -1.56 -11.87 9.35
C ILE A 161 -1.32 -10.52 10.04
N TRP A 162 -0.25 -9.81 9.66
CA TRP A 162 -0.04 -8.41 10.02
C TRP A 162 0.14 -7.59 8.73
N GLU A 163 -0.79 -6.68 8.48
CA GLU A 163 -0.79 -5.83 7.30
C GLU A 163 0.46 -4.92 7.31
N THR A 164 1.21 -4.96 6.22
CA THR A 164 2.53 -4.33 6.05
C THR A 164 2.61 -2.86 6.44
N THR A 165 1.70 -2.01 5.95
CA THR A 165 1.66 -0.57 6.30
C THR A 165 1.29 -0.38 7.76
N SER A 166 0.33 -1.15 8.30
CA SER A 166 0.03 -1.13 9.73
C SER A 166 1.22 -1.57 10.59
N MET A 167 1.98 -2.59 10.17
CA MET A 167 3.17 -3.07 10.86
C MET A 167 4.25 -2.00 10.88
N TYR A 168 4.54 -1.39 9.72
CA TYR A 168 5.49 -0.28 9.63
C TYR A 168 5.13 0.85 10.59
N ASN A 169 3.88 1.31 10.57
CA ASN A 169 3.44 2.39 11.46
C ASN A 169 3.53 2.02 12.94
N HIS A 170 3.19 0.78 13.30
CA HIS A 170 3.25 0.29 14.66
C HIS A 170 4.68 0.26 15.21
N LEU A 171 5.62 -0.22 14.41
CA LEU A 171 7.04 -0.30 14.76
C LEU A 171 7.68 1.09 14.80
N THR A 172 7.49 1.91 13.77
CA THR A 172 8.08 3.26 13.66
C THR A 172 7.61 4.19 14.77
N ASN A 173 6.35 4.10 15.18
CA ASN A 173 5.78 4.94 16.24
C ASN A 173 5.78 4.28 17.62
N ASN A 174 6.35 3.09 17.75
CA ASN A 174 6.41 2.32 18.99
C ASN A 174 5.05 2.22 19.72
N TRP A 175 4.03 1.73 19.02
CA TRP A 175 2.67 1.63 19.55
C TRP A 175 2.47 0.55 20.65
N GLY A 176 3.54 -0.16 21.05
CA GLY A 176 3.52 -1.11 22.16
C GLY A 176 2.52 -2.25 21.93
N ASP A 177 1.65 -2.49 22.93
CA ASP A 177 0.69 -3.60 22.94
C ASP A 177 -0.58 -3.35 22.12
N LYS A 178 -0.61 -2.31 21.27
CA LYS A 178 -1.75 -2.04 20.39
C LYS A 178 -1.99 -3.27 19.49
N PRO A 179 -3.22 -3.79 19.39
CA PRO A 179 -3.48 -4.98 18.58
C PRO A 179 -3.04 -4.81 17.12
N HIS A 180 -2.36 -5.82 16.60
CA HIS A 180 -1.95 -5.86 15.20
C HIS A 180 -3.19 -5.87 14.31
N GLN A 181 -3.07 -5.22 13.16
CA GLN A 181 -4.16 -5.16 12.20
C GLN A 181 -3.84 -6.02 10.99
N SER A 182 -4.78 -6.88 10.62
CA SER A 182 -4.71 -7.67 9.39
C SER A 182 -5.56 -7.01 8.29
N GLY A 183 -5.31 -7.42 7.05
CA GLY A 183 -6.11 -7.06 5.88
C GLY A 183 -6.84 -8.28 5.33
N VAL A 184 -7.94 -8.06 4.61
CA VAL A 184 -8.69 -9.12 3.91
C VAL A 184 -8.64 -8.97 2.38
N ASP A 185 -8.80 -10.07 1.67
CA ASP A 185 -8.83 -10.14 0.21
C ASP A 185 -10.28 -9.92 -0.30
N PRO A 186 -10.58 -8.80 -0.98
CA PRO A 186 -11.91 -8.53 -1.52
C PRO A 186 -12.33 -9.52 -2.63
N ARG A 187 -11.44 -10.40 -3.09
CA ARG A 187 -11.80 -11.46 -4.03
C ARG A 187 -12.74 -12.49 -3.40
N LYS A 188 -12.69 -12.66 -2.08
CA LYS A 188 -13.58 -13.53 -1.31
C LYS A 188 -14.99 -12.95 -1.29
N GLN A 189 -15.99 -13.69 -1.78
CA GLN A 189 -17.33 -13.15 -2.04
C GLN A 189 -17.98 -12.56 -0.77
N ALA A 190 -17.94 -13.28 0.35
CA ALA A 190 -18.53 -12.82 1.61
C ALA A 190 -17.83 -11.55 2.14
N THR A 191 -16.49 -11.52 2.08
CA THR A 191 -15.71 -10.31 2.42
C THR A 191 -16.05 -9.16 1.47
N ARG A 192 -16.18 -9.39 0.17
CA ARG A 192 -16.53 -8.34 -0.80
C ARG A 192 -17.87 -7.68 -0.46
N GLU A 193 -18.87 -8.48 -0.15
CA GLU A 193 -20.20 -8.04 0.26
C GLU A 193 -20.13 -7.28 1.59
N HIS A 194 -19.36 -7.78 2.56
CA HIS A 194 -19.13 -7.08 3.82
C HIS A 194 -18.47 -5.72 3.62
N LEU A 195 -17.41 -5.63 2.82
CA LEU A 195 -16.71 -4.37 2.54
C LEU A 195 -17.61 -3.36 1.83
N ALA A 196 -18.49 -3.81 0.94
CA ALA A 196 -19.50 -2.95 0.31
C ALA A 196 -20.49 -2.38 1.34
N MET A 197 -21.05 -3.23 2.21
CA MET A 197 -21.93 -2.77 3.30
C MET A 197 -21.22 -1.84 4.28
N PHE A 198 -19.95 -2.14 4.59
CA PHE A 198 -19.13 -1.31 5.47
C PHE A 198 -18.91 0.06 4.85
N LEU A 199 -18.57 0.13 3.56
CA LEU A 199 -18.36 1.40 2.86
C LEU A 199 -19.65 2.24 2.84
N ASP A 200 -20.80 1.66 2.51
CA ASP A 200 -22.09 2.38 2.56
C ASP A 200 -22.39 2.93 3.95
N LYS A 201 -22.18 2.13 5.01
CA LYS A 201 -22.34 2.57 6.40
C LYS A 201 -21.37 3.69 6.74
N TRP A 202 -20.10 3.55 6.36
CA TRP A 202 -19.06 4.54 6.60
C TRP A 202 -19.41 5.85 5.90
N LEU A 203 -19.86 5.83 4.64
CA LEU A 203 -20.29 7.02 3.90
C LEU A 203 -21.45 7.73 4.60
N ALA A 204 -22.42 6.97 5.12
CA ALA A 204 -23.56 7.52 5.84
C ALA A 204 -23.19 8.14 7.20
N THR A 205 -22.17 7.62 7.87
CA THR A 205 -21.71 8.15 9.18
C THR A 205 -20.65 9.24 9.07
N HIS A 206 -20.20 9.59 7.86
CA HIS A 206 -19.25 10.67 7.61
C HIS A 206 -19.86 11.74 6.69
N PRO A 207 -20.95 12.42 7.12
CA PRO A 207 -21.68 13.37 6.27
C PRO A 207 -20.80 14.53 5.80
N ASP A 208 -19.85 14.96 6.63
CA ASP A 208 -18.99 16.12 6.38
C ASP A 208 -17.83 15.82 5.42
N THR A 209 -17.58 14.56 5.04
CA THR A 209 -16.52 14.21 4.08
C THR A 209 -16.90 14.65 2.66
N ASP A 210 -16.06 15.46 2.02
CA ASP A 210 -16.17 15.78 0.59
C ASP A 210 -15.39 14.78 -0.27
N PHE A 211 -14.21 14.37 0.18
CA PHE A 211 -13.29 13.50 -0.54
C PHE A 211 -12.94 12.26 0.28
N VAL A 212 -13.33 11.09 -0.23
CA VAL A 212 -12.87 9.79 0.28
C VAL A 212 -11.51 9.50 -0.30
N ARG A 213 -10.47 9.66 0.52
CA ARG A 213 -9.10 9.32 0.15
C ARG A 213 -8.84 7.85 0.49
N PHE A 214 -9.07 6.98 -0.49
CA PHE A 214 -8.66 5.59 -0.41
C PHE A 214 -7.15 5.51 -0.17
N THR A 215 -6.74 4.90 0.95
CA THR A 215 -5.34 4.77 1.40
C THR A 215 -4.99 3.30 1.68
N SER A 216 -4.97 2.42 0.68
CA SER A 216 -5.30 2.67 -0.73
C SER A 216 -6.51 1.82 -1.11
N MET A 217 -6.36 0.83 -1.99
CA MET A 217 -7.45 -0.04 -2.41
C MET A 217 -7.38 -1.41 -1.74
N ALA A 218 -6.78 -2.40 -2.42
CA ALA A 218 -6.77 -3.79 -1.96
C ALA A 218 -5.36 -4.31 -1.72
N TYR A 219 -4.50 -4.31 -2.74
CA TYR A 219 -3.27 -5.08 -2.68
C TYR A 219 -2.04 -4.19 -2.48
N GLN A 220 -1.30 -4.48 -1.41
CA GLN A 220 -0.04 -3.83 -1.05
C GLN A 220 1.05 -4.18 -2.07
N PHE A 221 2.04 -3.30 -2.23
CA PHE A 221 3.28 -3.66 -2.89
C PHE A 221 4.16 -4.53 -1.96
N PRO A 222 4.89 -5.54 -2.46
CA PRO A 222 5.57 -6.49 -1.59
C PRO A 222 6.61 -5.84 -0.67
N ILE A 223 6.48 -6.13 0.62
CA ILE A 223 7.53 -6.00 1.64
C ILE A 223 7.58 -7.30 2.42
N ILE A 224 8.76 -7.91 2.48
CA ILE A 224 9.00 -9.14 3.23
C ILE A 224 9.98 -8.86 4.36
N THR A 225 9.65 -9.24 5.59
CA THR A 225 10.49 -9.01 6.76
C THR A 225 10.97 -10.31 7.42
N ASN A 226 12.10 -10.22 8.11
CA ASN A 226 12.63 -11.30 8.95
C ASN A 226 12.08 -11.20 10.40
N PRO A 227 12.38 -12.17 11.29
CA PRO A 227 11.94 -12.12 12.69
C PRO A 227 12.44 -10.92 13.51
N LYS A 228 13.37 -10.11 13.00
CA LYS A 228 13.84 -8.87 13.62
C LYS A 228 13.18 -7.62 13.00
N HIS A 229 12.17 -7.82 12.16
CA HIS A 229 11.49 -6.78 11.38
C HIS A 229 12.38 -6.06 10.36
N GLU A 230 13.53 -6.65 9.99
CA GLU A 230 14.38 -6.11 8.92
C GLU A 230 13.80 -6.51 7.56
N THR A 231 13.75 -5.56 6.62
CA THR A 231 13.30 -5.79 5.24
C THR A 231 14.26 -6.73 4.50
N LEU A 232 13.77 -7.91 4.13
CA LEU A 232 14.45 -8.87 3.27
C LEU A 232 14.25 -8.59 1.78
N TYR A 233 13.09 -8.06 1.43
CA TYR A 233 12.72 -7.72 0.05
C TYR A 233 11.67 -6.62 0.06
N GLN A 234 11.78 -5.69 -0.89
CA GLN A 234 10.78 -4.67 -1.14
C GLN A 234 10.76 -4.34 -2.64
N ASP A 235 9.57 -4.28 -3.21
CA ASP A 235 9.35 -3.73 -4.55
C ASP A 235 8.04 -2.96 -4.56
N TRP A 236 8.09 -1.68 -4.91
CA TRP A 236 6.94 -0.76 -4.92
C TRP A 236 5.94 -1.02 -6.05
N TYR A 237 6.30 -1.83 -7.04
CA TYR A 237 5.47 -2.16 -8.21
C TYR A 237 5.24 -3.66 -8.38
N GLY A 238 5.70 -4.49 -7.42
CA GLY A 238 5.58 -5.94 -7.50
C GLY A 238 4.15 -6.45 -7.26
N TYR A 239 3.80 -7.57 -7.91
CA TYR A 239 2.48 -8.22 -7.86
C TYR A 239 2.46 -9.49 -7.00
N LEU A 240 3.35 -9.57 -5.99
CA LEU A 240 3.45 -10.76 -5.14
C LEU A 240 2.32 -10.84 -4.08
N ASP A 241 1.88 -9.69 -3.58
CA ASP A 241 0.94 -9.57 -2.45
C ASP A 241 -0.54 -9.53 -2.90
N CYS A 242 -0.81 -9.72 -4.19
CA CYS A 242 -2.15 -9.64 -4.78
C CYS A 242 -2.72 -11.01 -5.14
N MET A 243 -2.50 -12.03 -4.31
CA MET A 243 -2.90 -13.41 -4.60
C MET A 243 -3.69 -14.09 -3.49
N SER A 244 -4.41 -15.11 -3.92
CA SER A 244 -5.00 -16.15 -3.09
C SER A 244 -5.08 -17.44 -3.90
N THR A 245 -5.29 -18.59 -3.25
CA THR A 245 -5.53 -19.87 -3.93
C THR A 245 -6.71 -19.78 -4.90
N GLN A 246 -7.76 -19.02 -4.52
CA GLN A 246 -8.88 -18.69 -5.40
C GLN A 246 -8.42 -17.89 -6.62
N ALA A 247 -7.60 -16.84 -6.44
CA ALA A 247 -7.07 -16.06 -7.57
C ALA A 247 -6.24 -16.93 -8.55
N LEU A 248 -5.46 -17.88 -8.03
CA LEU A 248 -4.66 -18.81 -8.85
C LEU A 248 -5.54 -19.76 -9.67
N ASP A 249 -6.59 -20.30 -9.07
CA ASP A 249 -7.54 -21.19 -9.76
C ASP A 249 -8.40 -20.42 -10.78
N GLU A 250 -8.84 -19.21 -10.44
CA GLU A 250 -9.54 -18.30 -11.38
C GLU A 250 -8.65 -17.90 -12.55
N PHE A 251 -7.36 -17.66 -12.31
CA PHE A 251 -6.38 -17.40 -13.35
C PHE A 251 -6.28 -18.59 -14.30
N GLU A 252 -6.13 -19.81 -13.77
CA GLU A 252 -6.04 -21.04 -14.57
C GLU A 252 -7.28 -21.22 -15.44
N ALA A 253 -8.48 -21.02 -14.87
CA ALA A 253 -9.74 -21.08 -15.60
C ALA A 253 -9.83 -20.01 -16.70
N LYS A 254 -9.37 -18.78 -16.45
CA LYS A 254 -9.46 -17.66 -17.41
C LYS A 254 -8.41 -17.75 -18.52
N LYS A 255 -7.18 -18.15 -18.20
CA LYS A 255 -6.03 -18.11 -19.11
C LYS A 255 -5.73 -19.46 -19.76
N GLY A 256 -6.34 -20.54 -19.26
CA GLY A 256 -6.20 -21.89 -19.82
C GLY A 256 -4.87 -22.58 -19.46
N TYR A 257 -4.11 -22.05 -18.50
CA TYR A 257 -2.91 -22.69 -17.98
C TYR A 257 -2.67 -22.30 -16.52
N ARG A 258 -2.06 -23.21 -15.76
CA ARG A 258 -1.72 -23.01 -14.36
C ARG A 258 -0.41 -22.25 -14.21
N LEU A 259 -0.39 -21.20 -13.37
CA LEU A 259 0.87 -20.60 -12.92
C LEU A 259 1.60 -21.56 -11.99
N ARG A 260 2.91 -21.69 -12.20
CA ARG A 260 3.78 -22.30 -11.20
C ARG A 260 4.02 -21.30 -10.07
N PRO A 261 4.24 -21.76 -8.84
CA PRO A 261 4.77 -20.89 -7.78
C PRO A 261 6.03 -20.13 -8.22
N ASN A 262 6.93 -20.79 -8.98
CA ASN A 262 8.13 -20.12 -9.50
C ASN A 262 7.88 -19.08 -10.60
N ASP A 263 6.69 -19.04 -11.22
CA ASP A 263 6.34 -17.93 -12.13
C ASP A 263 6.13 -16.62 -11.38
N LEU A 264 5.87 -16.68 -10.06
CA LEU A 264 5.63 -15.54 -9.18
C LEU A 264 6.81 -15.28 -8.23
N VAL A 265 7.42 -16.34 -7.70
CA VAL A 265 8.64 -16.27 -6.88
C VAL A 265 9.88 -15.94 -7.71
N ASP A 266 9.93 -16.35 -8.98
CA ASP A 266 11.01 -16.09 -9.94
C ASP A 266 12.41 -16.34 -9.34
N ASP A 267 12.65 -17.56 -8.85
CA ASP A 267 13.95 -17.98 -8.26
C ASP A 267 14.42 -17.10 -7.07
N GLY A 268 13.48 -16.45 -6.38
CA GLY A 268 13.75 -15.54 -5.26
C GLY A 268 13.95 -14.08 -5.68
N TYR A 269 13.84 -13.76 -6.97
CA TYR A 269 13.78 -12.38 -7.47
C TYR A 269 12.39 -11.75 -7.30
N PHE A 270 11.36 -12.56 -7.06
CA PHE A 270 9.96 -12.17 -6.85
C PHE A 270 9.41 -11.28 -7.97
N ASN A 271 9.83 -11.55 -9.21
CA ASN A 271 9.54 -10.71 -10.39
C ASN A 271 9.79 -9.21 -10.14
N SER A 272 10.93 -8.90 -9.51
CA SER A 272 11.38 -7.52 -9.31
C SER A 272 11.21 -6.70 -10.60
N THR A 273 10.83 -5.43 -10.45
CA THR A 273 10.59 -4.48 -11.54
C THR A 273 11.79 -4.33 -12.49
N ASP A 274 13.00 -4.68 -12.04
CA ASP A 274 14.22 -4.67 -12.86
C ASP A 274 14.40 -5.95 -13.72
N ARG A 275 13.55 -6.96 -13.54
CA ARG A 275 13.54 -8.20 -14.34
C ARG A 275 12.82 -7.96 -15.67
N VAL A 276 13.34 -8.59 -16.73
CA VAL A 276 12.58 -8.70 -17.99
C VAL A 276 11.35 -9.58 -17.71
N PRO A 277 10.12 -9.05 -17.84
CA PRO A 277 8.94 -9.78 -17.40
C PRO A 277 8.65 -10.96 -18.34
N LYS A 278 8.39 -12.12 -17.74
CA LYS A 278 7.93 -13.32 -18.47
C LYS A 278 6.47 -13.12 -18.88
N LYS A 279 6.03 -13.80 -19.95
CA LYS A 279 4.62 -13.81 -20.38
C LYS A 279 3.67 -14.16 -19.23
N ALA A 280 4.03 -15.15 -18.41
CA ALA A 280 3.22 -15.58 -17.28
C ALA A 280 2.97 -14.47 -16.25
N TYR A 281 3.98 -13.66 -15.95
CA TYR A 281 3.86 -12.53 -15.04
C TYR A 281 3.06 -11.37 -15.65
N LEU A 282 3.23 -11.09 -16.95
CA LEU A 282 2.40 -10.11 -17.65
C LEU A 282 0.93 -10.52 -17.66
N ASP A 283 0.63 -11.80 -17.89
CA ASP A 283 -0.73 -12.32 -17.82
C ASP A 283 -1.31 -12.18 -16.41
N TRP A 284 -0.49 -12.36 -15.37
CA TRP A 284 -0.89 -12.17 -13.97
C TRP A 284 -1.20 -10.71 -13.67
N ILE A 285 -0.36 -9.77 -14.12
CA ILE A 285 -0.60 -8.32 -14.00
C ILE A 285 -1.94 -7.94 -14.63
N GLU A 286 -2.21 -8.37 -15.87
CA GLU A 286 -3.50 -8.09 -16.53
C GLU A 286 -4.68 -8.74 -15.80
N PHE A 287 -4.52 -9.96 -15.31
CA PHE A 287 -5.57 -10.66 -14.56
C PHE A 287 -5.94 -9.93 -13.25
N ILE A 288 -4.94 -9.43 -12.54
CA ILE A 288 -5.16 -8.65 -11.31
C ILE A 288 -5.73 -7.27 -11.63
N HIS A 289 -5.25 -6.63 -12.70
CA HIS A 289 -5.79 -5.35 -13.16
C HIS A 289 -7.27 -5.45 -13.52
N ASP A 290 -7.70 -6.52 -14.21
CA ASP A 290 -9.11 -6.77 -14.53
C ASP A 290 -9.99 -6.76 -13.28
N PHE A 291 -9.59 -7.50 -12.24
CA PHE A 291 -10.32 -7.55 -10.98
C PHE A 291 -10.32 -6.20 -10.26
N MET A 292 -9.18 -5.52 -10.24
CA MET A 292 -9.05 -4.22 -9.58
C MET A 292 -9.90 -3.15 -10.25
N VAL A 293 -9.99 -3.13 -11.58
CA VAL A 293 -10.90 -2.23 -12.29
C VAL A 293 -12.34 -2.50 -11.88
N GLU A 294 -12.77 -3.76 -11.88
CA GLU A 294 -14.15 -4.12 -11.49
C GLU A 294 -14.46 -3.70 -10.05
N TRP A 295 -13.65 -4.15 -9.09
CA TRP A 295 -13.93 -3.94 -7.68
C TRP A 295 -13.77 -2.47 -7.26
N ALA A 296 -12.70 -1.80 -7.70
CA ALA A 296 -12.49 -0.39 -7.38
C ALA A 296 -13.59 0.50 -7.97
N SER A 297 -14.08 0.20 -9.18
CA SER A 297 -15.21 0.94 -9.78
C SER A 297 -16.46 0.83 -8.91
N GLN A 298 -16.74 -0.34 -8.33
CA GLN A 298 -17.87 -0.52 -7.42
C GLN A 298 -17.74 0.36 -6.17
N CYS A 299 -16.55 0.41 -5.56
CA CYS A 299 -16.29 1.29 -4.41
C CYS A 299 -16.43 2.77 -4.78
N VAL A 300 -15.88 3.21 -5.91
CA VAL A 300 -15.98 4.60 -6.38
C VAL A 300 -17.43 4.98 -6.68
N ASN A 301 -18.20 4.08 -7.31
CA ASN A 301 -19.62 4.30 -7.57
C ASN A 301 -20.43 4.50 -6.28
N GLN A 302 -20.13 3.77 -5.20
CA GLN A 302 -20.77 4.00 -3.89
C GLN A 302 -20.43 5.38 -3.33
N VAL A 303 -19.16 5.79 -3.43
CA VAL A 303 -18.71 7.14 -3.01
C VAL A 303 -19.46 8.23 -3.79
N HIS A 304 -19.56 8.09 -5.11
CA HIS A 304 -20.30 9.03 -5.97
C HIS A 304 -21.81 9.03 -5.68
N ALA A 305 -22.40 7.86 -5.44
CA ALA A 305 -23.82 7.75 -5.07
C ALA A 305 -24.14 8.45 -3.74
N ALA A 306 -23.16 8.49 -2.82
CA ALA A 306 -23.23 9.25 -1.58
C ALA A 306 -22.96 10.77 -1.75
N GLY A 307 -22.76 11.25 -2.97
CA GLY A 307 -22.49 12.66 -3.28
C GLY A 307 -21.07 13.13 -2.94
N LYS A 308 -20.13 12.19 -2.75
CA LYS A 308 -18.74 12.46 -2.38
C LYS A 308 -17.81 12.15 -3.56
N LYS A 309 -16.54 12.55 -3.47
CA LYS A 309 -15.50 12.29 -4.49
C LYS A 309 -14.52 11.23 -4.03
N ALA A 310 -14.00 10.43 -4.94
CA ALA A 310 -13.04 9.37 -4.65
C ALA A 310 -11.63 9.76 -5.10
N ILE A 311 -10.66 9.65 -4.20
CA ILE A 311 -9.25 9.90 -4.50
C ILE A 311 -8.43 8.64 -4.24
N LEU A 312 -7.64 8.21 -5.23
CA LEU A 312 -6.66 7.15 -5.07
C LEU A 312 -5.37 7.69 -4.44
N PHE A 313 -4.95 7.13 -3.32
CA PHE A 313 -3.55 7.25 -2.90
C PHE A 313 -2.68 6.27 -3.70
N TYR A 314 -1.81 6.80 -4.55
CA TYR A 314 -0.88 6.05 -5.40
C TYR A 314 0.37 5.61 -4.60
N CYS A 315 0.13 4.78 -3.59
CA CYS A 315 1.08 4.19 -2.66
C CYS A 315 0.35 3.05 -1.92
N ASP A 316 1.01 2.37 -0.99
CA ASP A 316 0.43 1.32 -0.15
C ASP A 316 -0.29 0.25 -0.99
N HIS A 317 -1.62 0.14 -0.84
CA HIS A 317 -2.47 -0.89 -1.41
C HIS A 317 -2.93 -0.58 -2.85
N TRP A 318 -2.02 -0.12 -3.72
CA TRP A 318 -2.34 0.38 -5.06
C TRP A 318 -2.16 -0.66 -6.18
N ILE A 319 -1.56 -1.82 -5.89
CA ILE A 319 -1.21 -2.81 -6.92
C ILE A 319 -2.45 -3.28 -7.67
N GLY A 320 -2.34 -3.35 -9.00
CA GLY A 320 -3.42 -3.67 -9.92
C GLY A 320 -4.26 -2.48 -10.38
N THR A 321 -4.12 -1.27 -9.78
CA THR A 321 -4.85 -0.09 -10.29
C THR A 321 -4.31 0.42 -11.63
N GLU A 322 -3.00 0.26 -11.86
CA GLU A 322 -2.29 0.60 -13.12
C GLU A 322 -2.60 2.01 -13.68
N PRO A 323 -2.23 3.11 -12.99
CA PRO A 323 -2.64 4.47 -13.39
C PRO A 323 -2.24 4.93 -14.79
N TYR A 324 -1.30 4.25 -15.44
CA TYR A 324 -0.84 4.55 -16.81
C TYR A 324 -1.50 3.67 -17.89
N LYS A 325 -2.30 2.67 -17.53
CA LYS A 325 -3.09 1.90 -18.50
C LYS A 325 -4.38 2.64 -18.85
N PRO A 326 -4.89 2.54 -20.09
CA PRO A 326 -6.13 3.21 -20.49
C PRO A 326 -7.33 2.89 -19.58
N ARG A 327 -7.43 1.62 -19.16
CA ARG A 327 -8.56 1.12 -18.36
C ARG A 327 -8.60 1.63 -16.92
N PHE A 328 -7.53 2.27 -16.43
CA PHE A 328 -7.56 2.94 -15.13
C PHE A 328 -8.67 3.99 -15.05
N GLN A 329 -8.97 4.68 -16.16
CA GLN A 329 -10.03 5.69 -16.21
C GLN A 329 -11.43 5.10 -16.03
N GLU A 330 -11.62 3.79 -16.28
CA GLU A 330 -12.90 3.09 -16.06
C GLU A 330 -13.27 3.06 -14.57
N ILE A 331 -12.28 3.16 -13.67
CA ILE A 331 -12.49 3.16 -12.22
C ILE A 331 -13.24 4.42 -11.74
N GLY A 332 -13.08 5.54 -12.45
CA GLY A 332 -13.83 6.76 -12.18
C GLY A 332 -13.34 7.59 -10.98
N TYR A 333 -12.09 7.43 -10.53
CA TYR A 333 -11.54 8.34 -9.50
C TYR A 333 -11.67 9.80 -9.92
N ASP A 334 -11.85 10.70 -8.95
CA ASP A 334 -11.83 12.15 -9.15
C ASP A 334 -10.42 12.73 -9.02
N GLY A 335 -9.56 12.02 -8.28
CA GLY A 335 -8.21 12.48 -8.00
C GLY A 335 -7.22 11.36 -7.75
N ILE A 336 -5.95 11.70 -7.88
CA ILE A 336 -4.83 10.83 -7.53
C ILE A 336 -3.80 11.63 -6.74
N ILE A 337 -3.42 11.09 -5.59
CA ILE A 337 -2.45 11.68 -4.68
C ILE A 337 -1.29 10.73 -4.46
N GLY A 338 -0.04 11.23 -4.41
CA GLY A 338 1.13 10.39 -4.16
C GLY A 338 2.16 11.02 -3.23
N PRO A 339 2.97 10.20 -2.53
CA PRO A 339 4.12 10.68 -1.78
C PRO A 339 5.13 11.34 -2.71
N CYS A 340 5.74 12.46 -2.31
CA CYS A 340 6.69 13.17 -3.17
C CYS A 340 7.90 13.72 -2.40
N ILE A 341 9.08 13.18 -2.71
CA ILE A 341 10.38 13.68 -2.21
C ILE A 341 11.26 14.26 -3.33
N ASN A 342 10.95 14.02 -4.60
CA ASN A 342 11.82 14.39 -5.72
C ASN A 342 11.03 14.55 -7.03
N GLY A 343 11.72 15.00 -8.09
CA GLY A 343 11.10 15.26 -9.38
C GLY A 343 10.58 14.02 -10.13
N ARG A 344 11.09 12.81 -9.87
CA ARG A 344 10.53 11.56 -10.45
C ARG A 344 9.13 11.32 -9.92
N GLU A 345 8.94 11.46 -8.62
CA GLU A 345 7.65 11.31 -7.95
C GLU A 345 6.62 12.35 -8.43
N VAL A 346 7.06 13.59 -8.70
CA VAL A 346 6.20 14.60 -9.35
C VAL A 346 5.67 14.07 -10.67
N ARG A 347 6.55 13.57 -11.55
CA ARG A 347 6.16 13.08 -12.88
C ARG A 347 5.26 11.85 -12.80
N ARG A 348 5.51 10.96 -11.82
CA ARG A 348 4.66 9.79 -11.55
C ARG A 348 3.20 10.15 -11.29
N ILE A 349 2.91 11.33 -10.73
CA ILE A 349 1.55 11.81 -10.47
C ILE A 349 1.06 12.76 -11.56
N ALA A 350 1.85 13.78 -11.91
CA ALA A 350 1.48 14.78 -12.89
C ALA A 350 1.23 14.19 -14.28
N ASP A 351 1.96 13.13 -14.68
CA ASP A 351 1.85 12.53 -16.00
C ASP A 351 0.76 11.46 -16.12
N VAL A 352 0.10 11.07 -15.02
CA VAL A 352 -1.02 10.12 -15.06
C VAL A 352 -2.06 10.65 -16.06
N PRO A 353 -2.44 9.87 -17.09
CA PRO A 353 -3.44 10.30 -18.06
C PRO A 353 -4.80 10.62 -17.45
N GLY A 354 -5.63 11.35 -18.19
CA GLY A 354 -6.99 11.71 -17.79
C GLY A 354 -7.09 12.93 -16.87
N ASP A 355 -8.31 13.41 -16.72
CA ASP A 355 -8.66 14.71 -16.12
C ASP A 355 -8.82 14.65 -14.59
N LEU A 356 -7.96 13.88 -13.94
CA LEU A 356 -7.96 13.73 -12.47
C LEU A 356 -7.32 14.96 -11.80
N VAL A 357 -7.84 15.31 -10.63
CA VAL A 357 -7.07 16.15 -9.69
C VAL A 357 -5.76 15.43 -9.36
N LYS A 358 -4.65 16.16 -9.42
CA LYS A 358 -3.30 15.62 -9.22
C LYS A 358 -2.75 16.28 -7.97
N GLU A 359 -2.46 15.51 -6.94
CA GLU A 359 -2.00 16.03 -5.65
C GLU A 359 -0.68 15.38 -5.22
N LEU A 360 0.23 16.19 -4.67
CA LEU A 360 1.47 15.69 -4.08
C LEU A 360 1.40 15.83 -2.56
N ARG A 361 1.57 14.72 -1.85
CA ARG A 361 1.82 14.72 -0.41
C ARG A 361 3.32 14.83 -0.17
N LEU A 362 3.76 16.02 0.19
CA LEU A 362 5.17 16.40 0.33
C LEU A 362 5.80 15.80 1.59
N TYR A 363 7.13 15.91 1.65
CA TYR A 363 7.95 15.56 2.80
C TYR A 363 8.72 16.79 3.31
N PRO A 364 9.21 16.79 4.56
CA PRO A 364 9.14 15.68 5.53
C PRO A 364 7.72 15.36 5.99
N TYR A 365 7.43 14.07 6.21
CA TYR A 365 6.20 13.65 6.89
C TYR A 365 6.33 14.03 8.36
N PHE A 366 5.25 14.47 9.01
CA PHE A 366 5.33 15.03 10.37
C PHE A 366 5.47 13.94 11.43
N PHE A 367 6.58 13.20 11.38
CA PHE A 367 6.97 12.11 12.26
C PHE A 367 8.33 12.40 12.92
N PRO A 368 8.67 11.74 14.05
CA PRO A 368 9.95 11.93 14.71
C PRO A 368 11.15 11.63 13.81
N VAL A 369 11.03 10.65 12.91
CA VAL A 369 12.09 10.20 12.00
C VAL A 369 11.64 10.14 10.54
N ASP A 370 12.60 10.18 9.62
CA ASP A 370 12.38 9.96 8.19
C ASP A 370 12.31 8.46 7.81
N LEU A 371 12.22 8.17 6.51
CA LEU A 371 12.14 6.81 5.97
C LEU A 371 13.43 5.98 6.17
N LEU A 372 14.50 6.58 6.68
CA LEU A 372 15.80 5.97 6.97
C LEU A 372 16.12 6.02 8.48
N ASP A 373 15.09 6.19 9.32
CA ASP A 373 15.19 6.33 10.78
C ASP A 373 16.04 7.51 11.26
N LYS A 374 16.24 8.54 10.42
CA LYS A 374 16.98 9.75 10.81
C LYS A 374 16.06 10.76 11.48
N PRO A 375 16.52 11.46 12.54
CA PRO A 375 15.73 12.51 13.19
C PRO A 375 15.21 13.58 12.23
N THR A 376 13.92 13.88 12.33
CA THR A 376 13.25 14.95 11.59
C THR A 376 12.53 15.90 12.55
N PHE A 377 11.39 15.48 13.13
CA PHE A 377 10.66 16.29 14.12
C PHE A 377 10.98 15.87 15.57
N GLN A 378 12.27 15.73 15.86
CA GLN A 378 12.79 15.47 17.21
C GLN A 378 14.18 16.10 17.40
N ALA A 379 14.78 15.94 18.58
CA ALA A 379 16.11 16.46 18.86
C ALA A 379 17.14 15.97 17.83
N GLY A 380 17.90 16.90 17.26
CA GLY A 380 18.89 16.62 16.22
C GLY A 380 18.35 16.60 14.79
N GLY A 381 17.04 16.75 14.58
CA GLY A 381 16.44 16.90 13.26
C GLY A 381 16.45 18.34 12.74
N ASP A 382 16.50 18.50 11.41
CA ASP A 382 16.39 19.79 10.71
C ASP A 382 15.35 19.67 9.57
N PRO A 383 14.05 19.78 9.91
CA PRO A 383 12.98 19.62 8.93
C PRO A 383 12.99 20.73 7.86
N VAL A 384 13.60 21.89 8.15
CA VAL A 384 13.76 22.99 7.18
C VAL A 384 14.75 22.62 6.09
N ALA A 385 15.91 22.07 6.46
CA ALA A 385 16.92 21.62 5.51
C ALA A 385 16.37 20.52 4.58
N ASP A 386 15.66 19.55 5.14
CA ASP A 386 15.01 18.48 4.37
C ASP A 386 13.97 19.05 3.40
N CYS A 387 13.09 19.92 3.89
CA CYS A 387 12.05 20.53 3.07
C CYS A 387 12.64 21.37 1.92
N ARG A 388 13.69 22.15 2.17
CA ARG A 388 14.41 22.93 1.14
C ARG A 388 14.98 22.04 0.04
N LYS A 389 15.64 20.96 0.44
CA LYS A 389 16.25 20.00 -0.47
C LYS A 389 15.20 19.33 -1.36
N TYR A 390 14.12 18.82 -0.77
CA TYR A 390 13.04 18.19 -1.53
C TYR A 390 12.33 19.20 -2.44
N TRP A 391 12.02 20.39 -1.94
CA TRP A 391 11.33 21.42 -2.72
C TRP A 391 12.13 21.83 -3.97
N MET A 392 13.45 21.99 -3.85
CA MET A 392 14.31 22.25 -5.01
C MET A 392 14.20 21.17 -6.10
N TRP A 393 14.09 19.90 -5.71
CA TRP A 393 13.94 18.78 -6.65
C TRP A 393 12.53 18.64 -7.23
N ILE A 394 11.52 18.99 -6.45
CA ILE A 394 10.10 18.91 -6.80
C ILE A 394 9.74 20.04 -7.77
N ARG A 395 10.04 21.29 -7.42
CA ARG A 395 9.66 22.47 -8.21
C ARG A 395 10.19 22.42 -9.64
N ARG A 396 11.41 21.93 -9.86
CA ARG A 396 12.00 21.80 -11.21
C ARG A 396 11.21 20.84 -12.11
N ALA A 397 10.55 19.83 -11.55
CA ALA A 397 9.71 18.92 -12.30
C ALA A 397 8.30 19.49 -12.51
N MET A 398 7.76 20.20 -11.51
CA MET A 398 6.48 20.90 -11.63
C MET A 398 6.50 21.98 -12.71
N LEU A 399 7.64 22.67 -12.91
CA LEU A 399 7.84 23.57 -14.06
C LEU A 399 7.71 22.88 -15.44
N ARG A 400 7.76 21.55 -15.52
CA ARG A 400 7.55 20.79 -16.77
C ARG A 400 6.09 20.36 -16.93
N LYS A 401 5.46 19.94 -15.84
CA LYS A 401 4.03 19.65 -15.77
C LYS A 401 3.57 19.86 -14.33
N MET A 402 2.72 20.85 -14.12
CA MET A 402 2.20 21.21 -12.80
C MET A 402 1.21 20.15 -12.30
N VAL A 403 1.15 20.02 -10.97
CA VAL A 403 0.04 19.35 -10.28
C VAL A 403 -0.99 20.39 -9.85
N HIS A 404 -2.19 19.94 -9.53
CA HIS A 404 -3.28 20.81 -9.09
C HIS A 404 -3.12 21.19 -7.62
N ARG A 405 -2.58 20.29 -6.80
CA ARG A 405 -2.55 20.47 -5.34
C ARG A 405 -1.25 19.94 -4.75
N ILE A 406 -0.85 20.51 -3.62
CA ILE A 406 0.18 19.96 -2.74
C ILE A 406 -0.37 19.85 -1.32
N GLY A 407 0.30 19.11 -0.45
CA GLY A 407 -0.11 19.03 0.95
C GLY A 407 0.92 18.29 1.78
N TYR A 408 0.64 18.19 3.08
CA TYR A 408 1.48 17.44 4.03
C TYR A 408 0.65 16.40 4.77
N GLY A 409 1.32 15.51 5.50
CA GLY A 409 0.68 14.52 6.36
C GLY A 409 1.52 14.24 7.60
N GLY A 410 0.93 13.52 8.54
CA GLY A 410 1.52 13.19 9.84
C GLY A 410 0.88 13.98 10.97
N TYR A 411 1.62 14.13 12.07
CA TYR A 411 1.16 14.75 13.31
C TYR A 411 1.44 16.25 13.36
N LEU A 412 0.38 17.07 13.30
CA LEU A 412 0.53 18.53 13.31
C LEU A 412 1.18 19.04 14.61
N ASP A 413 0.92 18.40 15.75
CA ASP A 413 1.50 18.74 17.05
C ASP A 413 3.03 18.54 17.12
N LEU A 414 3.61 17.70 16.26
CA LEU A 414 5.05 17.60 16.08
C LEU A 414 5.59 18.77 15.25
N ALA A 415 4.94 19.09 14.12
CA ALA A 415 5.39 20.13 13.21
C ALA A 415 5.42 21.52 13.85
N VAL A 416 4.39 21.87 14.63
CA VAL A 416 4.25 23.21 15.26
C VAL A 416 5.32 23.51 16.32
N LYS A 417 6.07 22.50 16.78
CA LYS A 417 7.22 22.68 17.69
C LYS A 417 8.45 23.27 16.98
N PHE A 418 8.41 23.38 15.64
CA PHE A 418 9.50 23.87 14.80
C PHE A 418 9.05 25.14 14.05
N PRO A 419 9.12 26.34 14.66
CA PRO A 419 8.60 27.58 14.06
C PRO A 419 9.26 27.93 12.72
N ASP A 420 10.57 27.73 12.59
CA ASP A 420 11.29 27.96 11.32
C ASP A 420 10.77 27.07 10.17
N PHE A 421 10.29 25.87 10.50
CA PHE A 421 9.64 24.98 9.54
C PHE A 421 8.28 25.50 9.11
N ILE A 422 7.48 26.00 10.06
CA ILE A 422 6.17 26.61 9.78
C ILE A 422 6.32 27.82 8.86
N ASP A 423 7.32 28.67 9.12
CA ASP A 423 7.63 29.83 8.28
C ASP A 423 8.13 29.41 6.89
N TYR A 424 8.92 28.34 6.81
CA TYR A 424 9.36 27.80 5.52
C TYR A 424 8.20 27.24 4.69
N LEU A 425 7.21 26.57 5.31
CA LEU A 425 6.02 26.10 4.59
C LEU A 425 5.17 27.27 4.05
N GLU A 426 5.10 28.37 4.78
CA GLU A 426 4.45 29.59 4.28
C GLU A 426 5.17 30.15 3.04
N TYR A 427 6.51 30.14 3.02
CA TYR A 427 7.28 30.46 1.82
C TYR A 427 7.01 29.48 0.68
N GLN A 428 7.05 28.17 0.96
CA GLN A 428 6.89 27.12 -0.04
C GLN A 428 5.51 27.17 -0.72
N THR A 429 4.45 27.35 0.06
CA THR A 429 3.07 27.45 -0.45
C THR A 429 2.88 28.71 -1.28
N LYS A 430 3.40 29.85 -0.85
CA LYS A 430 3.42 31.08 -1.66
C LYS A 430 4.17 30.90 -2.99
N GLU A 431 5.32 30.21 -2.97
CA GLU A 431 6.05 29.88 -4.20
C GLU A 431 5.21 28.98 -5.11
N PHE A 432 4.58 27.92 -4.58
CA PHE A 432 3.69 27.03 -5.36
C PHE A 432 2.54 27.78 -6.04
N TYR A 433 1.85 28.66 -5.31
CA TYR A 433 0.76 29.47 -5.87
C TYR A 433 1.23 30.49 -6.92
N GLY A 434 2.50 30.87 -6.89
CA GLY A 434 3.13 31.78 -7.85
C GLY A 434 3.72 31.12 -9.10
N MET A 435 3.75 29.78 -9.17
CA MET A 435 4.23 29.02 -10.34
C MET A 435 3.20 28.97 -11.46
#